data_AF-A0AAE7M636-F1
#
_entry.id   AF-A0AAE7M636-F1
#
_cell.length_a   1.000
_cell.length_b   1.000
_cell.length_c   1.000
_cell.angle_alpha   90.00
_cell.angle_beta   90.00
_cell.angle_gamma   90.00
#
_symmetry.space_group_name_H-M   'P 1'
#
loop_
_entity.id
_entity.type
_entity.pdbx_description
1 polymer ?
#
loop_
_entity_poly.entity_id
_entity_poly.type
_entity_poly.pdbx_seq_one_letter_code
_entity_poly.pdbx_strand_id
1 'polypeptide(L)'
;MTVLIPNPAAPADAPAPGPSAGGPACSLQRSGSLWQLGIEAQELTAAIGQLAQQLEADDPEQRASALAELEAALLAEEGNKKALAAKADATCWVIEHLRGQAAYRQQQAKRLAALATGDASRADALEESLLFVLTQLQPAATRFSFPNHELSSRKSQAVVIDDEEALDPEWLAVTTSSKPDKNAIKEALKAGRQITGAQLLFRRSWRIH
;
A
#
# COMPACT_ATOMS: atom_id res chain seq x y z
N MET A 1 46.45 -63.53 38.45
CA MET A 1 47.74 -63.08 38.98
C MET A 1 48.65 -62.78 37.81
N THR A 2 48.99 -61.49 37.70
CA THR A 2 50.16 -60.84 37.07
C THR A 2 50.96 -61.59 36.00
N VAL A 3 50.99 -61.01 34.78
CA VAL A 3 52.25 -60.78 34.06
C VAL A 3 52.20 -59.37 33.47
N LEU A 4 52.87 -58.45 34.17
CA LEU A 4 53.36 -57.16 33.68
C LEU A 4 54.66 -57.39 32.87
N ILE A 5 55.09 -56.35 32.15
CA ILE A 5 56.47 -56.03 31.64
C ILE A 5 56.51 -56.00 30.08
N PRO A 6 57.20 -55.03 29.43
CA PRO A 6 57.39 -53.61 29.74
C PRO A 6 57.25 -52.67 28.51
N ASN A 7 57.29 -51.38 28.82
CA ASN A 7 57.39 -50.21 27.96
C ASN A 7 58.73 -50.10 27.18
N PRO A 8 58.77 -49.67 25.91
CA PRO A 8 59.98 -49.16 25.27
C PRO A 8 60.01 -47.62 25.13
N ALA A 9 61.07 -47.07 25.74
CA ALA A 9 61.88 -45.87 25.46
C ALA A 9 61.39 -44.78 24.48
N ALA A 10 61.54 -43.54 24.94
CA ALA A 10 61.49 -42.29 24.17
C ALA A 10 62.66 -42.12 23.18
N PRO A 11 62.52 -41.18 22.23
CA PRO A 11 63.60 -40.22 22.00
C PRO A 11 63.11 -38.76 22.05
N ALA A 12 64.05 -37.91 22.45
CA ALA A 12 63.97 -36.47 22.63
C ALA A 12 63.92 -35.70 21.30
N ASP A 13 63.23 -34.56 21.35
CA ASP A 13 63.65 -33.21 20.92
C ASP A 13 62.46 -32.43 20.35
N ALA A 14 61.94 -31.51 21.17
CA ALA A 14 60.94 -30.53 20.76
C ALA A 14 61.55 -29.14 20.85
N PRO A 15 61.82 -28.44 19.73
CA PRO A 15 61.89 -27.00 19.74
C PRO A 15 60.47 -26.43 19.66
N ALA A 16 60.16 -25.47 20.53
CA ALA A 16 58.87 -24.77 20.53
C ALA A 16 58.67 -23.91 19.27
N PRO A 17 57.50 -23.97 18.61
CA PRO A 17 57.04 -22.90 17.73
C PRO A 17 55.96 -22.06 18.42
N GLY A 18 56.17 -20.74 18.41
CA GLY A 18 55.21 -19.72 18.86
C GLY A 18 53.97 -19.60 17.96
N PRO A 19 53.05 -18.67 18.27
CA PRO A 19 51.76 -18.59 17.61
C PRO A 19 51.93 -17.97 16.23
N SER A 20 51.82 -18.79 15.18
CA SER A 20 51.69 -18.29 13.81
C SER A 20 50.23 -18.33 13.39
N ALA A 21 49.67 -17.13 13.21
CA ALA A 21 48.37 -16.90 12.61
C ALA A 21 48.30 -17.55 11.22
N GLY A 22 47.62 -18.69 11.15
CA GLY A 22 47.17 -19.31 9.92
C GLY A 22 45.65 -19.19 9.86
N GLY A 23 45.15 -18.07 9.34
CA GLY A 23 43.76 -18.02 8.89
C GLY A 23 43.61 -19.00 7.73
N PRO A 24 42.74 -20.03 7.81
CA PRO A 24 42.57 -20.93 6.70
C PRO A 24 41.89 -20.19 5.56
N ALA A 25 42.64 -19.98 4.48
CA ALA A 25 42.08 -19.91 3.15
C ALA A 25 41.48 -21.28 2.80
N CYS A 26 40.16 -21.37 2.75
CA CYS A 26 39.33 -22.41 2.12
C CYS A 26 37.88 -21.96 2.34
N SER A 27 36.91 -22.07 1.45
CA SER A 27 36.82 -22.67 0.12
C SER A 27 35.41 -22.30 -0.38
N LEU A 28 35.24 -22.05 -1.68
CA LEU A 28 33.90 -21.96 -2.26
C LEU A 28 33.22 -23.32 -2.14
N GLN A 29 32.23 -23.44 -1.27
CA GLN A 29 31.17 -24.46 -1.41
C GLN A 29 29.96 -24.09 -0.53
N ARG A 30 29.27 -23.01 -0.90
CA ARG A 30 27.93 -22.72 -0.33
C ARG A 30 26.88 -23.53 -1.11
N SER A 31 26.92 -24.85 -1.00
CA SER A 31 25.75 -25.69 -1.27
C SER A 31 24.97 -25.80 0.04
N GLY A 32 24.26 -24.72 0.38
CA GLY A 32 23.34 -24.74 1.50
C GLY A 32 22.21 -25.73 1.24
N SER A 33 21.73 -26.40 2.28
CA SER A 33 20.57 -27.28 2.16
C SER A 33 19.35 -26.49 1.67
N LEU A 34 18.37 -27.15 1.04
CA LEU A 34 17.10 -26.50 0.65
C LEU A 34 16.44 -25.78 1.83
N TRP A 35 16.64 -26.31 3.05
CA TRP A 35 16.24 -25.68 4.29
C TRP A 35 16.93 -24.33 4.54
N GLN A 36 18.25 -24.23 4.33
CA GLN A 36 18.98 -22.97 4.48
C GLN A 36 18.52 -21.93 3.46
N LEU A 37 18.29 -22.33 2.21
CA LEU A 37 17.75 -21.41 1.20
C LEU A 37 16.35 -20.90 1.57
N GLY A 38 15.51 -21.76 2.16
CA GLY A 38 14.20 -21.37 2.67
C GLY A 38 14.30 -20.35 3.81
N ILE A 39 15.23 -20.55 4.75
CA ILE A 39 15.48 -19.61 5.84
C ILE A 39 15.98 -18.26 5.29
N GLU A 40 16.98 -18.27 4.40
CA GLU A 40 17.51 -17.05 3.79
C GLU A 40 16.43 -16.25 3.05
N ALA A 41 15.55 -16.91 2.30
CA ALA A 41 14.43 -16.25 1.62
C ALA A 41 13.40 -15.66 2.60
N GLN A 42 13.11 -16.38 3.69
CA GLN A 42 12.20 -15.90 4.74
C GLN A 42 12.79 -14.68 5.47
N GLU A 43 14.08 -14.70 5.78
CA GLU A 43 14.79 -13.59 6.41
C GLU A 43 14.77 -12.33 5.55
N LEU A 44 15.05 -12.46 4.24
CA LEU A 44 14.96 -11.34 3.30
C LEU A 44 13.55 -10.76 3.26
N THR A 45 12.54 -11.62 3.17
CA THR A 45 11.14 -11.21 3.14
C THR A 45 10.74 -10.50 4.43
N ALA A 46 11.17 -11.02 5.59
CA ALA A 46 10.91 -10.43 6.89
C ALA A 46 11.59 -9.06 7.05
N ALA A 47 12.85 -8.93 6.63
CA ALA A 47 13.58 -7.66 6.67
C ALA A 47 12.89 -6.58 5.82
N ILE A 48 12.47 -6.93 4.59
CA ILE A 48 11.72 -6.01 3.73
C ILE A 48 10.34 -5.69 4.32
N GLY A 49 9.69 -6.66 4.97
CA GLY A 49 8.45 -6.45 5.70
C GLY A 49 8.58 -5.43 6.84
N GLN A 50 9.69 -5.43 7.57
CA GLN A 50 9.97 -4.45 8.62
C GLN A 50 10.16 -3.05 8.04
N LEU A 51 10.93 -2.91 6.96
CA LEU A 51 11.07 -1.63 6.25
C LEU A 51 9.70 -1.14 5.75
N ALA A 52 8.88 -2.03 5.21
CA ALA A 52 7.53 -1.69 4.76
C ALA A 52 6.63 -1.18 5.90
N GLN A 53 6.74 -1.74 7.11
CA GLN A 53 6.03 -1.23 8.29
C GLN A 53 6.50 0.17 8.68
N GLN A 54 7.80 0.46 8.59
CA GLN A 54 8.34 1.80 8.85
C GLN A 54 7.85 2.83 7.82
N LEU A 55 7.49 2.41 6.61
CA LEU A 55 6.85 3.30 5.62
C LEU A 55 5.45 3.77 6.04
N GLU A 56 4.81 3.10 6.98
CA GLU A 56 3.52 3.50 7.55
C GLU A 56 3.67 4.53 8.68
N ALA A 57 4.90 4.88 9.10
CA ALA A 57 5.12 5.86 10.15
C ALA A 57 4.60 7.26 9.76
N ASP A 58 3.97 7.95 10.71
CA ASP A 58 3.49 9.33 10.50
C ASP A 58 4.67 10.30 10.26
N ASP A 59 5.83 9.99 10.83
CA ASP A 59 7.07 10.76 10.68
C ASP A 59 7.63 10.65 9.25
N PRO A 60 7.70 11.77 8.48
CA PRO A 60 8.27 11.76 7.15
C PRO A 60 9.76 11.41 7.11
N GLU A 61 10.52 11.69 8.17
CA GLU A 61 11.96 11.41 8.21
C GLU A 61 12.21 9.90 8.34
N GLN A 62 11.44 9.21 9.20
CA GLN A 62 11.49 7.75 9.33
C GLN A 62 11.14 7.05 8.02
N ARG A 63 10.10 7.53 7.32
CA ARG A 63 9.72 6.99 6.00
C ARG A 63 10.83 7.16 4.97
N ALA A 64 11.47 8.33 4.94
CA ALA A 64 12.60 8.58 4.04
C ALA A 64 13.81 7.70 4.38
N SER A 65 14.10 7.48 5.68
CA SER A 65 15.17 6.58 6.13
C SER A 65 14.92 5.15 5.66
N ALA A 66 13.72 4.60 5.87
CA ALA A 66 13.39 3.24 5.47
C ALA A 66 13.52 3.02 3.94
N LEU A 67 13.14 4.01 3.13
CA LEU A 67 13.37 3.97 1.68
C LEU A 67 14.86 4.01 1.34
N ALA A 68 15.62 4.91 1.95
CA ALA A 68 17.06 5.03 1.72
C ALA A 68 17.80 3.74 2.13
N GLU A 69 17.37 3.08 3.21
CA GLU A 69 17.90 1.79 3.65
C GLU A 69 17.61 0.68 2.65
N LEU A 70 16.37 0.60 2.11
CA LEU A 70 16.03 -0.36 1.06
C LEU A 70 16.84 -0.13 -0.22
N GLU A 71 16.96 1.12 -0.65
CA GLU A 71 17.73 1.52 -1.83
C GLU A 71 19.22 1.19 -1.65
N ALA A 72 19.80 1.52 -0.49
CA ALA A 72 21.17 1.19 -0.16
C ALA A 72 21.39 -0.33 -0.13
N ALA A 73 20.45 -1.11 0.42
CA ALA A 73 20.55 -2.56 0.47
C ALA A 73 20.50 -3.23 -0.92
N LEU A 74 19.80 -2.63 -1.88
CA LEU A 74 19.77 -3.09 -3.28
C LEU A 74 21.03 -2.66 -4.03
N LEU A 75 21.48 -1.41 -3.86
CA LEU A 75 22.70 -0.90 -4.48
C LEU A 75 23.96 -1.60 -3.96
N ALA A 76 23.99 -2.02 -2.70
CA ALA A 76 25.11 -2.77 -2.12
C ALA A 76 25.37 -4.12 -2.83
N GLU A 77 24.38 -4.68 -3.53
CA GLU A 77 24.54 -5.92 -4.32
C GLU A 77 24.98 -5.64 -5.77
N GLU A 78 25.43 -4.43 -6.09
CA GLU A 78 25.99 -4.11 -7.40
C GLU A 78 27.14 -5.06 -7.74
N GLY A 79 27.03 -5.73 -8.90
CA GLY A 79 27.98 -6.78 -9.33
C GLY A 79 27.60 -8.20 -8.91
N ASN A 80 26.71 -8.39 -7.93
CA ASN A 80 26.20 -9.70 -7.51
C ASN A 80 24.77 -9.95 -8.02
N LYS A 81 24.66 -10.36 -9.29
CA LYS A 81 23.37 -10.58 -9.98
C LYS A 81 22.41 -11.50 -9.22
N LYS A 82 22.93 -12.53 -8.55
CA LYS A 82 22.09 -13.51 -7.82
C LYS A 82 21.50 -12.91 -6.55
N ALA A 83 22.32 -12.24 -5.74
CA ALA A 83 21.84 -11.60 -4.51
C ALA A 83 20.90 -10.43 -4.79
N LEU A 84 21.20 -9.63 -5.82
CA LEU A 84 20.30 -8.57 -6.28
C LEU A 84 18.95 -9.14 -6.70
N ALA A 85 18.93 -10.21 -7.50
CA ALA A 85 17.69 -10.86 -7.90
C ALA A 85 16.88 -11.38 -6.70
N ALA A 86 17.52 -12.00 -5.71
CA ALA A 86 16.86 -12.50 -4.51
C ALA A 86 16.22 -11.37 -3.67
N LYS A 87 16.94 -10.26 -3.45
CA LYS A 87 16.39 -9.10 -2.73
C LYS A 87 15.27 -8.41 -3.51
N ALA A 88 15.41 -8.27 -4.82
CA ALA A 88 14.38 -7.68 -5.66
C ALA A 88 13.11 -8.55 -5.70
N ASP A 89 13.27 -9.88 -5.76
CA ASP A 89 12.16 -10.83 -5.72
C ASP A 89 11.43 -10.81 -4.38
N ALA A 90 12.16 -10.84 -3.27
CA ALA A 90 11.57 -10.66 -1.93
C ALA A 90 10.83 -9.31 -1.80
N THR A 91 11.35 -8.25 -2.45
CA THR A 91 10.68 -6.94 -2.48
C THR A 91 9.36 -7.01 -3.27
N CYS A 92 9.38 -7.67 -4.43
CA CYS A 92 8.17 -7.88 -5.24
C CYS A 92 7.12 -8.67 -4.46
N TRP A 93 7.51 -9.71 -3.73
CA TRP A 93 6.62 -10.50 -2.90
C TRP A 93 5.92 -9.66 -1.84
N VAL A 94 6.67 -8.81 -1.11
CA VAL A 94 6.08 -7.92 -0.08
C VAL A 94 5.12 -6.91 -0.72
N ILE A 95 5.46 -6.35 -1.88
CA ILE A 95 4.58 -5.44 -2.63
C ILE A 95 3.27 -6.14 -3.03
N GLU A 96 3.34 -7.35 -3.57
CA GLU A 96 2.17 -8.12 -3.97
C GLU A 96 1.30 -8.45 -2.75
N HIS A 97 1.91 -8.91 -1.67
CA HIS A 97 1.23 -9.21 -0.41
C HIS A 97 0.45 -7.99 0.11
N LEU A 98 1.08 -6.83 0.17
CA LEU A 98 0.43 -5.58 0.60
C LEU A 98 -0.70 -5.15 -0.33
N ARG A 99 -0.52 -5.28 -1.66
CA ARG A 99 -1.58 -5.00 -2.64
C ARG A 99 -2.77 -5.95 -2.47
N GLY A 100 -2.52 -7.23 -2.22
CA GLY A 100 -3.56 -8.22 -1.94
C GLY A 100 -4.36 -7.87 -0.68
N GLN A 101 -3.67 -7.49 0.41
CA GLN A 101 -4.34 -7.04 1.62
C GLN A 101 -5.16 -5.77 1.40
N ALA A 102 -4.62 -4.78 0.68
CA ALA A 102 -5.32 -3.54 0.37
C ALA A 102 -6.59 -3.80 -0.45
N ALA A 103 -6.51 -4.65 -1.48
CA ALA A 103 -7.66 -5.03 -2.29
C ALA A 103 -8.75 -5.74 -1.46
N TYR A 104 -8.35 -6.67 -0.58
CA TYR A 104 -9.27 -7.34 0.34
C TYR A 104 -9.97 -6.33 1.26
N ARG A 105 -9.22 -5.43 1.91
CA ARG A 105 -9.78 -4.39 2.79
C ARG A 105 -10.72 -3.46 2.04
N GLN A 106 -10.38 -3.08 0.81
CA GLN A 106 -11.24 -2.24 -0.03
C GLN A 106 -12.56 -2.96 -0.40
N GLN A 107 -12.51 -4.25 -0.68
CA GLN A 107 -13.72 -5.04 -0.94
C GLN A 107 -14.62 -5.12 0.30
N GLN A 108 -14.05 -5.33 1.49
CA GLN A 108 -14.82 -5.34 2.73
C GLN A 108 -15.41 -3.95 3.04
N ALA A 109 -14.65 -2.88 2.86
CA ALA A 109 -15.15 -1.52 3.05
C ALA A 109 -16.34 -1.21 2.13
N LYS A 110 -16.25 -1.59 0.85
CA LYS A 110 -17.37 -1.44 -0.11
C LYS A 110 -18.62 -2.22 0.34
N ARG A 111 -18.43 -3.45 0.83
CA ARG A 111 -19.54 -4.26 1.35
C ARG A 111 -20.21 -3.62 2.55
N LEU A 112 -19.42 -3.15 3.52
CA LEU A 112 -19.95 -2.50 4.73
C LEU A 112 -20.66 -1.18 4.39
N ALA A 113 -20.11 -0.39 3.47
CA ALA A 113 -20.76 0.82 2.98
C ALA A 113 -22.11 0.50 2.32
N ALA A 114 -22.17 -0.53 1.47
CA ALA A 114 -23.43 -0.94 0.84
C ALA A 114 -24.48 -1.41 1.87
N LEU A 115 -24.07 -2.13 2.91
CA LEU A 115 -24.96 -2.52 4.01
C LEU A 115 -25.49 -1.30 4.77
N ALA A 116 -24.60 -0.36 5.12
CA ALA A 116 -24.99 0.88 5.80
C ALA A 116 -25.96 1.72 4.97
N THR A 117 -25.73 1.83 3.65
CA THR A 117 -26.67 2.49 2.74
C THR A 117 -28.00 1.77 2.69
N GLY A 118 -28.01 0.43 2.63
CA GLY A 118 -29.25 -0.35 2.65
C GLY A 118 -30.03 -0.18 3.96
N ASP A 119 -29.35 -0.07 5.09
CA ASP A 119 -29.98 0.18 6.39
C ASP A 119 -30.57 1.60 6.46
N ALA A 120 -29.83 2.61 5.99
CA ALA A 120 -30.32 3.98 5.89
C ALA A 120 -31.55 4.09 4.99
N SER A 121 -31.50 3.54 3.76
CA SER A 121 -32.64 3.58 2.84
C SER A 121 -33.88 2.86 3.37
N ARG A 122 -33.72 1.76 4.12
CA ARG A 122 -34.85 1.08 4.78
C ARG A 122 -35.43 1.94 5.90
N ALA A 123 -34.59 2.63 6.67
CA ALA A 123 -35.05 3.57 7.69
C ALA A 123 -35.82 4.74 7.07
N ASP A 124 -35.28 5.35 6.01
CA ASP A 124 -35.92 6.46 5.29
C ASP A 124 -37.30 6.04 4.72
N ALA A 125 -37.40 4.85 4.12
CA ALA A 125 -38.68 4.34 3.61
C ALA A 125 -39.72 4.10 4.73
N LEU A 126 -39.28 3.62 5.89
CA LEU A 126 -40.16 3.47 7.06
C LEU A 126 -40.58 4.84 7.63
N GLU A 127 -39.67 5.81 7.67
CA GLU A 127 -39.98 7.17 8.08
C GLU A 127 -40.99 7.82 7.14
N GLU A 128 -40.78 7.75 5.83
CA GLU A 128 -41.72 8.29 4.83
C GLU A 128 -43.10 7.64 4.96
N SER A 129 -43.17 6.31 5.09
CA SER A 129 -44.42 5.60 5.29
C SER A 129 -45.12 6.01 6.60
N LEU A 130 -44.37 6.20 7.68
CA LEU A 130 -44.92 6.62 8.97
C LEU A 130 -45.46 8.05 8.89
N LEU A 131 -44.67 8.98 8.32
CA LEU A 131 -45.08 10.36 8.11
C LEU A 131 -46.31 10.46 7.22
N PHE A 132 -46.39 9.66 6.15
CA PHE A 132 -47.57 9.58 5.30
C PHE A 132 -48.82 9.23 6.11
N VAL A 133 -48.78 8.18 6.92
CA VAL A 133 -49.94 7.78 7.74
C VAL A 133 -50.29 8.84 8.78
N LEU A 134 -49.29 9.38 9.49
CA LEU A 134 -49.53 10.37 10.55
C LEU A 134 -50.12 11.68 10.01
N THR A 135 -49.64 12.15 8.87
CA THR A 135 -50.14 13.39 8.23
C THR A 135 -51.53 13.21 7.62
N GLN A 136 -51.87 12.01 7.14
CA GLN A 136 -53.24 11.68 6.72
C GLN A 136 -54.21 11.70 7.91
N LEU A 137 -53.80 11.16 9.06
CA LEU A 137 -54.65 11.11 10.26
C LEU A 137 -54.74 12.49 10.96
N GLN A 138 -53.68 13.29 10.93
CA GLN A 138 -53.58 14.59 11.61
C GLN A 138 -52.85 15.63 10.76
N PRO A 139 -53.52 16.21 9.73
CA PRO A 139 -52.86 17.08 8.74
C PRO A 139 -52.36 18.42 9.30
N ALA A 140 -52.90 18.88 10.42
CA ALA A 140 -52.48 20.14 11.06
C ALA A 140 -51.38 19.94 12.13
N ALA A 141 -51.02 18.70 12.46
CA ALA A 141 -50.05 18.42 13.52
C ALA A 141 -48.62 18.63 13.01
N THR A 142 -47.87 19.48 13.71
CA THR A 142 -46.45 19.75 13.39
C THR A 142 -45.48 18.97 14.27
N ARG A 143 -45.99 18.21 15.25
CA ARG A 143 -45.23 17.44 16.24
C ARG A 143 -46.04 16.21 16.68
N PHE A 144 -45.37 15.06 16.74
CA PHE A 144 -45.91 13.81 17.26
C PHE A 144 -45.00 13.30 18.39
N SER A 145 -45.59 13.02 19.55
CA SER A 145 -44.87 12.46 20.70
C SER A 145 -45.35 11.02 20.93
N PHE A 146 -44.39 10.10 21.02
CA PHE A 146 -44.58 8.68 21.33
C PHE A 146 -43.93 8.36 22.69
N PRO A 147 -44.20 7.18 23.29
CA PRO A 147 -43.64 6.84 24.59
C PRO A 147 -42.11 6.95 24.70
N ASN A 148 -41.38 6.63 23.61
CA ASN A 148 -39.91 6.62 23.59
C ASN A 148 -39.30 7.53 22.50
N HIS A 149 -40.11 8.13 21.64
CA HIS A 149 -39.64 8.84 20.45
C HIS A 149 -40.47 10.09 20.19
N GLU A 150 -39.90 11.02 19.44
CA GLU A 150 -40.59 12.23 19.03
C GLU A 150 -40.28 12.54 17.57
N LEU A 151 -41.31 12.91 16.82
CA LEU A 151 -41.19 13.44 15.47
C LEU A 151 -41.60 14.91 15.49
N SER A 152 -40.77 15.77 14.93
CA SER A 152 -41.09 17.19 14.77
C SER A 152 -40.83 17.59 13.32
N SER A 153 -41.75 18.38 12.78
CA SER A 153 -41.58 18.97 11.46
C SER A 153 -40.76 20.26 11.57
N ARG A 154 -39.94 20.53 10.56
CA ARG A 154 -39.26 21.82 10.38
C ARG A 154 -39.72 22.42 9.06
N LYS A 155 -39.95 23.73 9.05
CA LYS A 155 -40.14 24.47 7.79
C LYS A 155 -38.82 24.46 7.02
N SER A 156 -38.78 23.82 5.87
CA SER A 156 -37.75 23.96 4.85
C SER A 156 -38.31 24.75 3.67
N GLN A 157 -37.44 25.52 3.01
CA GLN A 157 -37.74 26.20 1.76
C GLN A 157 -36.73 25.69 0.73
N ALA A 158 -37.23 25.25 -0.42
CA ALA A 158 -36.41 24.87 -1.56
C ALA A 158 -36.86 25.71 -2.74
N VAL A 159 -35.90 26.22 -3.51
CA VAL A 159 -36.19 26.88 -4.79
C VAL A 159 -36.23 25.78 -5.84
N VAL A 160 -37.40 25.58 -6.44
CA VAL A 160 -37.58 24.69 -7.59
C VAL A 160 -37.50 25.59 -8.82
N ILE A 161 -36.58 25.26 -9.73
CA ILE A 161 -36.44 25.94 -11.02
C ILE A 161 -37.16 25.06 -12.05
N ASP A 162 -38.30 25.54 -12.54
CA ASP A 162 -39.10 24.79 -13.51
C ASP A 162 -38.58 24.94 -14.95
N ASP A 163 -37.99 26.10 -15.27
CA ASP A 163 -37.40 26.42 -16.56
C ASP A 163 -36.15 27.30 -16.38
N GLU A 164 -34.97 26.74 -16.69
CA GLU A 164 -33.69 27.45 -16.58
C GLU A 164 -33.50 28.50 -17.68
N GLU A 165 -34.14 28.36 -18.85
CA GLU A 165 -33.96 29.29 -19.99
C GLU A 165 -34.80 30.56 -19.85
N ALA A 166 -35.84 30.52 -19.01
CA ALA A 166 -36.66 31.68 -18.66
C ALA A 166 -36.05 32.54 -17.55
N LEU A 167 -34.97 32.07 -16.90
CA LEU A 167 -34.29 32.83 -15.85
C LEU A 167 -33.49 33.98 -16.44
N ASP A 168 -33.65 35.16 -15.85
CA ASP A 168 -32.84 36.31 -16.22
C ASP A 168 -31.35 36.02 -16.03
N PRO A 169 -30.46 36.58 -16.87
CA PRO A 169 -29.02 36.34 -16.80
C PRO A 169 -28.38 36.68 -15.44
N GLU A 170 -29.04 37.48 -14.62
CA GLU A 170 -28.60 37.82 -13.26
C GLU A 170 -28.64 36.64 -12.28
N TRP A 171 -29.45 35.60 -12.55
CA TRP A 171 -29.57 34.38 -11.74
C TRP A 171 -28.74 33.22 -12.27
N LEU A 172 -28.09 33.40 -13.44
CA LEU A 172 -27.29 32.37 -14.10
C LEU A 172 -25.80 32.54 -13.81
N ALA A 173 -25.16 31.49 -13.31
CA ALA A 173 -23.72 31.45 -13.12
C ALA A 173 -23.01 30.94 -14.38
N VAL A 174 -22.39 31.85 -15.15
CA VAL A 174 -21.61 31.48 -16.36
C VAL A 174 -20.26 30.88 -15.97
N THR A 175 -20.13 29.56 -16.10
CA THR A 175 -18.86 28.85 -15.87
C THR A 175 -18.15 28.56 -17.19
N THR A 176 -17.22 29.43 -17.58
CA THR A 176 -16.35 29.21 -18.76
C THR A 176 -15.12 28.39 -18.36
N SER A 177 -15.17 27.07 -18.55
CA SER A 177 -14.01 26.20 -18.33
C SER A 177 -13.19 26.07 -19.62
N SER A 178 -12.03 26.74 -19.68
CA SER A 178 -11.02 26.45 -20.70
C SER A 178 -10.10 25.34 -20.21
N LYS A 179 -10.02 24.24 -20.96
CA LYS A 179 -9.12 23.11 -20.65
C LYS A 179 -8.16 22.90 -21.82
N PRO A 180 -6.86 22.70 -21.55
CA PRO A 180 -5.90 22.41 -22.62
C PRO A 180 -6.23 21.05 -23.24
N ASP A 181 -6.38 21.03 -24.56
CA ASP A 181 -6.56 19.79 -25.31
C ASP A 181 -5.22 19.06 -25.42
N LYS A 182 -5.00 18.14 -24.48
CA LYS A 182 -3.76 17.34 -24.40
C LYS A 182 -3.57 16.45 -25.63
N ASN A 183 -4.64 16.07 -26.34
CA ASN A 183 -4.53 15.21 -27.51
C ASN A 183 -4.03 16.01 -28.71
N ALA A 184 -4.64 17.17 -28.99
CA ALA A 184 -4.19 18.07 -30.05
C ALA A 184 -2.74 18.56 -29.80
N ILE A 185 -2.41 18.91 -28.56
CA ILE A 185 -1.05 19.30 -28.17
C ILE A 185 -0.06 18.14 -28.41
N LYS A 186 -0.42 16.90 -28.04
CA LYS A 186 0.43 15.73 -28.23
C LYS A 186 0.66 15.43 -29.72
N GLU A 187 -0.35 15.58 -30.57
CA GLU A 187 -0.22 15.40 -32.01
C GLU A 187 0.68 16.46 -32.65
N ALA A 188 0.49 17.73 -32.28
CA ALA A 188 1.33 18.83 -32.76
C ALA A 188 2.80 18.68 -32.33
N LEU A 189 3.06 18.28 -31.07
CA LEU A 189 4.42 18.00 -30.59
C LEU A 189 5.06 16.80 -31.33
N LYS A 190 4.27 15.75 -31.63
CA LYS A 190 4.75 14.61 -32.44
C LYS A 190 5.05 15.01 -33.89
N ALA A 191 4.30 15.96 -34.46
CA ALA A 191 4.52 16.49 -35.80
C ALA A 191 5.70 17.49 -35.88
N GLY A 192 6.44 17.69 -34.78
CA GLY A 192 7.61 18.58 -34.74
C GLY A 192 7.29 20.06 -34.52
N ARG A 193 6.02 20.43 -34.24
CA ARG A 193 5.67 21.80 -33.88
C ARG A 193 6.11 22.09 -32.44
N GLN A 194 6.80 23.21 -32.24
CA GLN A 194 7.17 23.66 -30.90
C GLN A 194 5.98 24.39 -30.26
N ILE A 195 5.50 23.91 -29.12
CA ILE A 195 4.42 24.54 -28.35
C ILE A 195 5.02 25.04 -27.03
N THR A 196 5.02 26.36 -26.84
CA THR A 196 5.47 26.97 -25.58
C THR A 196 4.63 26.47 -24.42
N GLY A 197 5.27 25.90 -23.40
CA GLY A 197 4.60 25.33 -22.22
C GLY A 197 4.21 23.85 -22.35
N ALA A 198 4.50 23.17 -23.46
CA ALA A 198 4.26 21.73 -23.60
C ALA A 198 5.51 20.99 -24.10
N GLN A 199 5.79 19.83 -23.50
CA GLN A 199 6.91 18.97 -23.87
C GLN A 199 6.48 17.51 -23.89
N LEU A 200 7.02 16.73 -24.82
CA LEU A 200 6.75 15.30 -24.91
C LEU A 200 7.78 14.53 -24.09
N LEU A 201 7.37 13.96 -22.96
CA LEU A 201 8.21 13.12 -22.10
C LEU A 201 7.97 11.65 -22.41
N PHE A 202 9.02 10.92 -22.77
CA PHE A 202 8.98 9.47 -22.94
C PHE A 202 9.30 8.78 -21.61
N ARG A 203 8.37 7.97 -21.12
CA ARG A 203 8.54 7.17 -19.90
C ARG A 203 8.21 5.71 -20.23
N ARG A 204 8.93 4.78 -19.58
CA ARG A 204 8.57 3.36 -19.60
C ARG A 204 7.64 3.06 -18.43
N SER A 205 6.61 2.26 -18.66
CA SER A 205 5.74 1.74 -17.63
C SER A 205 6.14 0.30 -17.28
N TRP A 206 6.43 0.05 -16.01
CA TRP A 206 6.76 -1.28 -15.49
C TRP A 206 5.56 -1.86 -14.72
N ARG A 207 5.39 -3.18 -14.77
CA ARG A 207 4.37 -3.90 -13.99
C ARG A 207 5.02 -5.06 -13.26
N ILE A 208 4.58 -5.27 -12.03
CA ILE A 208 4.91 -6.46 -11.23
C ILE A 208 3.73 -7.39 -11.40
N HIS A 209 4.00 -8.62 -11.83
CA HIS A 209 3.01 -9.68 -12.05
C HIS A 209 3.02 -10.66 -10.89
#